data_AF-A0A3D1PTM0-F1
#
_entry.id   AF-A0A3D1PTM0-F1
#
_cell.length_a   1.000
_cell.length_b   1.000
_cell.length_c   1.000
_cell.angle_alpha   90.00
_cell.angle_beta   90.00
_cell.angle_gamma   90.00
#
_symmetry.space_group_name_H-M   'P 1'
#
loop_
_entity.id
_entity.type
_entity.pdbx_description
1 polymer ?
#
loop_
_entity_poly.entity_id
_entity_poly.type
_entity_poly.pdbx_seq_one_letter_code
_entity_poly.pdbx_strand_id
1 'polypeptide(L)' 'MSTNAAFPPYEMTTDSGEFEGIDIETAQAIADKLGLELQIDDMDFDAALLAVQQG' A
#
# COMPACT_ATOMS: atom_id res chain seq x y z
N MET A 1 -2.87 2.77 4.00
CA MET A 1 -1.95 1.64 3.80
C MET A 1 -0.56 2.22 3.76
N SER A 2 0.19 2.07 4.85
CA SER A 2 1.60 2.42 4.88
C SER A 2 2.38 1.28 4.23
N THR A 3 3.16 1.58 3.19
CA THR A 3 3.72 0.57 2.27
C THR A 3 5.07 1.03 1.74
N ASN A 4 5.86 0.11 1.18
CA ASN A 4 7.11 0.42 0.47
C ASN A 4 6.99 -0.02 -0.99
N ALA A 5 6.63 0.90 -1.88
CA ALA A 5 6.33 0.62 -3.28
C ALA A 5 7.60 0.41 -4.15
N ALA A 6 8.55 -0.38 -3.65
CA ALA A 6 9.79 -0.76 -4.31
C ALA A 6 10.06 -2.29 -4.25
N PHE A 7 9.04 -3.10 -3.99
CA PHE A 7 9.17 -4.55 -3.80
C PHE A 7 8.28 -5.38 -4.76
N PRO A 8 8.68 -5.50 -6.04
CA PRO A 8 7.96 -6.34 -7.00
C PRO A 8 7.97 -7.84 -6.59
N PRO A 9 6.89 -8.59 -6.86
CA PRO A 9 5.62 -8.16 -7.48
C PRO A 9 4.55 -7.73 -6.46
N TYR A 10 4.94 -7.45 -5.21
CA TYR A 10 4.01 -7.24 -4.09
C TYR A 10 3.47 -5.81 -4.04
N GLU A 11 4.37 -4.84 -4.12
CA GLU A 11 4.06 -3.41 -4.02
C GLU A 11 5.08 -2.62 -4.85
N MET A 12 4.60 -1.88 -5.84
CA MET A 12 5.46 -1.11 -6.72
C MET A 12 4.74 0.09 -7.33
N THR A 13 5.52 1.07 -7.78
CA THR A 13 5.00 2.18 -8.59
C THR A 13 5.02 1.83 -10.07
N THR A 14 3.97 2.24 -10.78
CA THR A 14 3.89 2.16 -12.24
C THR A 14 4.66 3.33 -12.88
N ASP A 15 4.90 3.24 -14.19
CA ASP A 15 5.48 4.34 -14.96
C ASP A 15 4.60 5.62 -14.95
N SER A 16 3.30 5.48 -14.68
CA SER A 16 2.37 6.61 -14.53
C SER A 16 2.36 7.22 -13.13
N GLY A 17 3.13 6.65 -12.19
CA GLY A 17 3.18 7.07 -10.79
C GLY A 17 2.01 6.58 -9.94
N GLU A 18 1.28 5.57 -10.41
CA GLU A 18 0.25 4.87 -9.62
C GLU A 18 0.86 3.67 -8.87
N PHE A 19 0.09 3.06 -7.96
CA PHE A 19 0.54 1.88 -7.21
C PHE A 19 -0.06 0.60 -7.80
N GLU A 20 0.76 -0.43 -7.95
CA GLU A 20 0.34 -1.77 -8.36
C GLU A 20 1.05 -2.87 -7.56
N GLY A 21 0.53 -4.10 -7.67
CA GLY A 21 1.10 -5.28 -7.04
C GLY A 21 0.09 -6.07 -6.23
N ILE A 22 0.47 -7.28 -5.83
CA ILE A 22 -0.40 -8.23 -5.12
C ILE A 22 -0.97 -7.64 -3.82
N ASP A 23 -0.15 -6.91 -3.07
CA ASP A 23 -0.55 -6.35 -1.77
C ASP A 23 -1.48 -5.15 -1.97
N ILE A 24 -1.24 -4.33 -3.01
CA ILE A 24 -2.10 -3.21 -3.39
C ILE A 24 -3.48 -3.71 -3.84
N GLU A 25 -3.52 -4.71 -4.72
CA GLU A 25 -4.78 -5.32 -5.20
C GLU A 25 -5.57 -5.95 -4.05
N THR A 26 -4.87 -6.62 -3.12
CA THR A 26 -5.50 -7.23 -1.94
C THR A 26 -6.09 -6.16 -1.03
N ALA A 27 -5.35 -5.09 -0.74
CA ALA A 27 -5.82 -3.99 0.09
C ALA A 27 -7.03 -3.28 -0.54
N GLN A 28 -7.01 -3.07 -1.87
CA GLN A 28 -8.13 -2.47 -2.60
C GLN A 28 -9.38 -3.35 -2.52
N ALA A 29 -9.26 -4.66 -2.74
CA ALA A 29 -10.39 -5.58 -2.64
C ALA A 29 -11.00 -5.62 -1.23
N ILE A 30 -10.18 -5.45 -0.18
CA ILE A 30 -10.66 -5.33 1.20
C ILE A 30 -11.42 -4.00 1.38
N ALA A 31 -10.87 -2.88 0.92
CA ALA A 31 -11.51 -1.57 1.01
C ALA A 31 -12.87 -1.56 0.29
N ASP A 32 -12.94 -2.08 -0.94
CA ASP A 32 -14.17 -2.20 -1.73
C ASP A 32 -15.22 -3.04 -1.01
N LYS A 33 -14.82 -4.18 -0.43
CA LYS A 33 -15.71 -5.05 0.35
C LYS A 33 -16.26 -4.36 1.59
N LEU A 34 -15.51 -3.45 2.18
CA LEU A 34 -15.91 -2.68 3.37
C LEU A 34 -16.60 -1.36 3.02
N GLY A 35 -16.67 -0.97 1.74
CA GLY A 35 -17.21 0.33 1.31
C GLY A 35 -16.34 1.51 1.76
N LEU A 36 -15.02 1.31 1.82
CA LEU A 36 -14.03 2.30 2.24
C LEU A 36 -13.19 2.78 1.06
N GLU A 37 -12.62 3.97 1.18
CA GLU A 37 -11.60 4.48 0.25
C GLU A 37 -10.22 4.00 0.71
N LEU A 38 -9.46 3.36 -0.18
CA LEU A 38 -8.08 2.99 0.10
C LEU A 38 -7.17 4.21 -0.06
N GLN A 39 -6.53 4.62 1.03
CA GLN A 39 -5.43 5.58 1.00
C GLN A 39 -4.10 4.83 1.07
N ILE A 40 -3.14 5.16 0.21
CA ILE A 40 -1.81 4.54 0.15
C ILE A 40 -0.78 5.62 0.45
N ASP A 41 0.08 5.35 1.44
CA ASP A 41 1.20 6.18 1.84
C ASP A 41 2.49 5.40 1.63
N ASP A 42 3.24 5.78 0.59
CA ASP A 42 4.54 5.19 0.28
C ASP A 42 5.63 5.75 1.20
N MET A 43 6.36 4.85 1.85
CA MET A 43 7.40 5.16 2.83
C MET A 43 8.40 4.00 2.98
N ASP A 44 9.53 4.27 3.63
CA ASP A 44 10.48 3.21 3.97
C ASP A 44 9.84 2.14 4.86
N PHE A 45 10.25 0.89 4.70
CA PHE A 45 9.69 -0.24 5.47
C PHE A 45 9.76 -0.04 6.99
N ASP A 46 10.88 0.49 7.49
CA ASP A 46 11.03 0.81 8.92
C ASP A 46 10.04 1.89 9.39
N ALA A 47 9.73 2.87 8.53
CA ALA A 47 8.72 3.89 8.82
C ALA A 47 7.32 3.29 8.84
N ALA A 48 7.00 2.36 7.93
CA ALA A 48 5.73 1.65 7.92
C ALA A 48 5.52 0.82 9.19
N LEU A 49 6.58 0.13 9.67
CA LEU A 49 6.56 -0.59 10.95
C LEU A 49 6.32 0.33 12.13
N LEU A 50 6.86 1.54 12.09
CA LEU A 50 6.66 2.53 13.14
C LEU A 50 5.25 3.15 13.07
N ALA A 51 4.73 3.43 11.88
CA ALA A 51 3.41 4.01 11.67
C ALA A 51 2.31 3.13 12.26
N VAL A 52 2.35 1.82 11.98
CA VAL A 52 1.35 0.88 12.53
C VAL A 52 1.38 0.78 14.06
N GLN A 53 2.52 1.08 14.70
CA GLN A 53 2.62 1.10 16.16
C GLN A 53 2.01 2.37 16.78
N GLN A 54 1.93 3.46 16.02
CA GLN A 54 1.46 4.76 16.49
C GLN A 54 -0.04 4.99 16.25
N GLY A 55 -0.65 4.23 15.34
CA GLY A 55 -2.07 4.31 14.99
C GLY A 55 -2.35 5.38 13.95
#